data_AF-A0A6G2VAC7-F1
#
_entry.id   AF-A0A6G2VAC7-F1
#
_cell.length_a   1.000
_cell.length_b   1.000
_cell.length_c   1.000
_cell.angle_alpha   90.00
_cell.angle_beta   90.00
_cell.angle_gamma   90.00
#
_symmetry.space_group_name_H-M   'P 1'
#
loop_
_entity.id
_entity.type
_entity.pdbx_description
1 polymer ?
#
loop_
_entity_poly.entity_id
_entity_poly.type
_entity_poly.pdbx_seq_one_letter_code
_entity_poly.pdbx_strand_id
1 'polypeptide(L)'
;LEETGPGAARPREDEPRTAGDHVLRYVRHQAEAIVALDPAVRRGLPDSVHRMRVATRRLRSALRTYRRVLDREATRPLGTELKWLAGELGVDRDQEVLDARLRARLGELPRP
;
A
#
# COMPACT_ATOMS: atom_id res chain seq x y z
N LEU A 1 22.59 -51.30 -10.34
CA LEU A 1 21.13 -51.16 -10.30
C LEU A 1 20.77 -50.57 -8.94
N GLU A 2 20.80 -49.26 -8.82
CA GLU A 2 20.12 -48.54 -7.73
C GLU A 2 19.50 -47.28 -8.36
N GLU A 3 18.21 -47.41 -8.70
CA GLU A 3 17.32 -46.28 -8.93
C GLU A 3 16.84 -45.76 -7.57
N THR A 4 16.81 -44.44 -7.42
CA THR A 4 15.88 -43.66 -6.57
C THR A 4 16.18 -42.19 -6.88
N GLY A 5 15.57 -41.62 -7.92
CA GLY A 5 14.24 -41.03 -7.87
C GLY A 5 14.39 -39.50 -7.68
N PRO A 6 13.81 -38.65 -8.55
CA PRO A 6 14.01 -37.20 -8.47
C PRO A 6 13.44 -36.68 -7.15
N GLY A 7 14.27 -36.05 -6.33
CA GLY A 7 13.89 -35.52 -5.03
C GLY A 7 12.65 -34.66 -5.15
N ALA A 8 11.59 -35.06 -4.43
CA ALA A 8 10.35 -34.31 -4.35
C ALA A 8 10.67 -32.85 -4.01
N ALA A 9 10.36 -31.94 -4.93
CA ALA A 9 10.59 -30.53 -4.76
C ALA A 9 9.93 -30.08 -3.45
N ARG A 10 10.73 -29.53 -2.52
CA ARG A 10 10.21 -28.89 -1.32
C ARG A 10 9.16 -27.86 -1.76
N PRO A 11 7.95 -27.88 -1.19
CA PRO A 11 6.89 -27.00 -1.64
C PRO A 11 7.34 -25.55 -1.41
N ARG A 12 7.34 -24.75 -2.48
CA ARG A 12 7.82 -23.36 -2.49
C ARG A 12 7.20 -22.61 -1.30
N GLU A 13 8.05 -22.00 -0.48
CA GLU A 13 7.68 -21.38 0.80
C GLU A 13 6.71 -20.19 0.64
N ASP A 14 6.53 -19.68 -0.58
CA ASP A 14 5.73 -18.49 -0.89
C ASP A 14 4.26 -18.75 -1.28
N GLU A 15 3.84 -20.02 -1.40
CA GLU A 15 2.46 -20.31 -1.76
C GLU A 15 1.58 -20.23 -0.49
N PRO A 16 0.61 -19.30 -0.40
CA PRO A 16 -0.17 -19.10 0.81
C PRO A 16 -1.00 -20.37 1.09
N ARG A 17 -0.85 -20.96 2.28
CA ARG A 17 -1.53 -22.21 2.65
C ARG A 17 -2.68 -21.97 3.62
N THR A 18 -2.69 -20.82 4.27
CA THR A 18 -3.69 -20.43 5.26
C THR A 18 -4.30 -19.05 4.96
N ALA A 19 -5.46 -18.77 5.56
CA ALA A 19 -6.03 -17.42 5.55
C ALA A 19 -5.06 -16.38 6.16
N GLY A 20 -4.24 -16.80 7.14
CA GLY A 20 -3.19 -15.98 7.73
C GLY A 20 -2.13 -15.56 6.71
N ASP A 21 -1.67 -16.50 5.89
CA ASP A 21 -0.66 -16.25 4.86
C ASP A 21 -1.15 -15.24 3.82
N HIS A 22 -2.42 -15.35 3.39
CA HIS A 22 -3.02 -14.38 2.48
C HIS A 22 -3.09 -12.97 3.09
N VAL A 23 -3.47 -12.86 4.37
CA VAL A 23 -3.51 -11.58 5.09
C VAL A 23 -2.10 -11.00 5.21
N LEU A 24 -1.12 -11.79 5.63
CA LEU A 24 0.27 -11.33 5.76
C LEU A 24 0.88 -10.92 4.43
N ARG A 25 0.61 -11.66 3.35
CA ARG A 25 1.02 -11.29 1.99
C ARG A 25 0.42 -9.95 1.58
N TYR A 26 -0.86 -9.72 1.85
CA TYR A 26 -1.51 -8.44 1.54
C TYR A 26 -0.93 -7.29 2.37
N VAL A 27 -0.72 -7.50 3.67
CA VAL A 27 -0.09 -6.52 4.57
C VAL A 27 1.31 -6.15 4.07
N ARG A 28 2.14 -7.15 3.75
CA ARG A 28 3.48 -6.97 3.19
C ARG A 28 3.44 -6.15 1.90
N HIS A 29 2.56 -6.52 0.97
CA HIS A 29 2.42 -5.81 -0.30
C HIS A 29 2.07 -4.32 -0.12
N GLN A 30 1.17 -3.98 0.81
CA GLN A 30 0.86 -2.57 1.08
C GLN A 30 2.02 -1.85 1.78
N ALA A 31 2.74 -2.51 2.70
CA ALA A 31 3.91 -1.92 3.36
C ALA A 31 5.04 -1.63 2.36
N GLU A 32 5.35 -2.58 1.48
CA GLU A 32 6.33 -2.42 0.41
C GLU A 32 5.93 -1.30 -0.55
N ALA A 33 4.64 -1.19 -0.90
CA ALA A 33 4.15 -0.10 -1.73
C ALA A 33 4.39 1.28 -1.08
N ILE A 34 4.17 1.42 0.22
CA ILE A 34 4.43 2.68 0.95
C ILE A 34 5.93 3.03 0.87
N VAL A 35 6.81 2.08 1.14
CA VAL A 35 8.27 2.28 1.09
C VAL A 35 8.74 2.62 -0.33
N ALA A 36 8.25 1.89 -1.33
CA ALA A 36 8.63 2.11 -2.73
C ALA A 36 8.16 3.48 -3.27
N LEU A 37 7.08 4.04 -2.71
CA LEU A 37 6.54 5.34 -3.13
C LEU A 37 7.23 6.53 -2.44
N ASP A 38 7.94 6.34 -1.32
CA ASP A 38 8.59 7.44 -0.57
C ASP A 38 9.49 8.33 -1.47
N PRO A 39 10.39 7.80 -2.32
CA PRO A 39 11.21 8.64 -3.20
C PRO A 39 10.39 9.42 -4.23
N ALA A 40 9.29 8.85 -4.73
CA ALA A 40 8.43 9.49 -5.72
C ALA A 40 7.64 10.66 -5.09
N VAL A 41 7.13 10.45 -3.87
CA VAL A 41 6.44 11.49 -3.09
C VAL A 41 7.39 12.63 -2.74
N ARG A 42 8.60 12.33 -2.26
CA ARG A 42 9.62 13.35 -1.94
C ARG A 42 10.06 14.17 -3.15
N ARG A 43 9.95 13.60 -4.35
CA ARG A 43 10.28 14.28 -5.62
C ARG A 43 9.07 14.97 -6.26
N GLY A 44 7.89 14.91 -5.63
CA GLY A 44 6.67 15.48 -6.20
C GLY A 44 6.27 14.86 -7.54
N LEU A 45 6.56 13.57 -7.76
CA LEU A 45 6.20 12.92 -9.02
C LEU A 45 4.67 12.82 -9.14
N PRO A 46 4.10 12.99 -10.35
CA PRO A 46 2.65 12.96 -10.54
C PRO A 46 1.99 11.71 -9.96
N ASP A 47 0.87 11.88 -9.26
CA ASP A 47 0.03 10.81 -8.69
C ASP A 47 0.72 9.97 -7.59
N SER A 48 1.96 10.27 -7.21
CA SER A 48 2.70 9.53 -6.19
C SER A 48 2.05 9.63 -4.81
N VAL A 49 1.61 10.84 -4.41
CA VAL A 49 0.91 11.08 -3.14
C VAL A 49 -0.41 10.31 -3.10
N HIS A 50 -1.18 10.34 -4.19
CA HIS A 50 -2.44 9.58 -4.28
C HIS A 50 -2.22 8.08 -4.08
N ARG A 51 -1.24 7.49 -4.77
CA ARG A 51 -0.92 6.07 -4.64
C ARG A 51 -0.47 5.71 -3.22
N MET A 52 0.36 6.55 -2.59
CA MET A 52 0.84 6.30 -1.23
C MET A 52 -0.32 6.37 -0.24
N ARG A 53 -1.24 7.34 -0.40
CA ARG A 53 -2.49 7.42 0.39
C ARG A 53 -3.34 6.16 0.24
N VAL A 54 -3.47 5.63 -0.98
CA VAL A 54 -4.23 4.40 -1.23
C VAL A 54 -3.61 3.21 -0.50
N ALA A 55 -2.28 3.04 -0.59
CA ALA A 55 -1.56 1.98 0.11
C ALA A 55 -1.69 2.09 1.64
N THR A 56 -1.48 3.30 2.20
CA THR A 56 -1.64 3.59 3.63
C THR A 56 -3.06 3.28 4.11
N ARG A 57 -4.09 3.73 3.38
CA ARG A 57 -5.49 3.42 3.72
C ARG A 57 -5.77 1.92 3.68
N ARG A 58 -5.29 1.23 2.65
CA ARG A 58 -5.47 -0.23 2.48
C ARG A 58 -4.81 -1.01 3.61
N LEU A 59 -3.58 -0.65 3.98
CA LEU A 59 -2.87 -1.27 5.09
C LEU A 59 -3.62 -1.06 6.41
N ARG A 60 -4.01 0.18 6.72
CA ARG A 60 -4.78 0.50 7.94
C ARG A 60 -6.11 -0.29 8.01
N SER A 61 -6.81 -0.40 6.89
CA SER A 61 -8.04 -1.20 6.81
C SER A 61 -7.76 -2.69 7.05
N ALA A 62 -6.70 -3.26 6.48
CA ALA A 62 -6.34 -4.66 6.70
C ALA A 62 -6.04 -4.95 8.18
N LEU A 63 -5.24 -4.10 8.84
CA LEU A 63 -4.93 -4.25 10.27
C LEU A 63 -6.20 -4.23 11.14
N ARG A 64 -7.19 -3.39 10.79
CA ARG A 64 -8.45 -3.30 11.52
C ARG A 64 -9.38 -4.49 11.25
N THR A 65 -9.49 -4.92 10.00
CA THR A 65 -10.41 -5.98 9.57
C THR A 65 -9.95 -7.35 10.06
N TYR A 66 -8.66 -7.65 9.95
CA TYR A 66 -8.11 -8.97 10.25
C TYR A 66 -7.58 -9.13 11.68
N ARG A 67 -8.14 -8.39 12.64
CA ARG A 67 -7.81 -8.43 14.09
C ARG A 67 -7.96 -9.79 14.78
N ARG A 68 -8.59 -10.78 14.13
CA ARG A 68 -8.71 -12.17 14.61
C ARG A 68 -7.52 -13.04 14.18
N VAL A 69 -6.78 -12.58 13.18
CA VAL A 69 -5.63 -13.26 12.56
C VAL A 69 -4.32 -12.57 12.97
N LEU A 70 -4.36 -11.25 13.15
CA LEU A 70 -3.22 -10.43 13.54
C LEU A 70 -3.26 -10.10 15.03
N ASP A 71 -2.10 -10.08 15.68
CA ASP A 71 -1.97 -9.59 17.05
C ASP A 71 -2.33 -8.09 17.10
N ARG A 72 -3.37 -7.79 17.87
CA ARG A 72 -3.88 -6.43 18.02
C ARG A 72 -2.91 -5.53 18.79
N GLU A 73 -2.20 -6.05 19.80
CA GLU A 73 -1.27 -5.23 20.57
C GLU A 73 -0.06 -4.86 19.73
N ALA A 74 0.43 -5.78 18.88
CA ALA A 74 1.47 -5.49 17.90
C ALA A 74 1.04 -4.50 16.80
N THR A 75 -0.23 -4.57 16.34
CA THR A 75 -0.71 -3.76 15.20
C THR A 75 -1.28 -2.39 15.58
N ARG A 76 -1.65 -2.17 16.85
CA ARG A 76 -2.21 -0.89 17.33
C ARG A 76 -1.26 0.31 17.10
N PRO A 77 0.02 0.26 17.50
CA PRO A 77 0.96 1.34 17.23
C PRO A 77 1.05 1.66 15.73
N LEU A 78 1.14 0.65 14.88
CA LEU A 78 1.16 0.80 13.42
C LEU A 78 -0.10 1.50 12.90
N GLY A 79 -1.27 1.16 13.44
CA GLY A 79 -2.53 1.81 13.08
C GLY A 79 -2.55 3.31 13.39
N THR A 80 -1.87 3.73 14.46
CA THR A 80 -1.68 5.15 14.82
C THR A 80 -0.74 5.85 13.85
N GLU A 81 0.43 5.27 13.57
CA GLU A 81 1.40 5.82 12.62
C GLU A 81 0.82 5.95 11.21
N LEU A 82 0.07 4.95 10.75
CA LEU A 82 -0.62 5.01 9.45
C LEU A 82 -1.73 6.06 9.42
N LYS A 83 -2.37 6.35 10.55
CA LYS A 83 -3.33 7.46 10.65
C LYS A 83 -2.62 8.79 10.55
N TRP A 84 -1.48 8.96 11.23
CA TRP A 84 -0.65 10.15 11.14
C TRP A 84 -0.15 10.38 9.71
N LEU A 85 0.45 9.36 9.08
CA LEU A 85 0.93 9.43 7.70
C LEU A 85 -0.19 9.80 6.70
N ALA A 86 -1.40 9.24 6.89
CA ALA A 86 -2.54 9.60 6.06
C ALA A 86 -3.02 11.05 6.30
N GLY A 87 -2.74 11.64 7.46
CA GLY A 87 -2.93 13.07 7.74
C GLY A 87 -1.96 13.93 6.95
N GLU A 88 -0.66 13.65 7.08
CA GLU A 88 0.41 14.39 6.38
C GLU A 88 0.23 14.37 4.86
N LEU A 89 -0.01 13.19 4.28
CA LEU A 89 -0.25 13.05 2.84
C LEU A 89 -1.55 13.75 2.36
N GLY A 90 -2.42 14.16 3.28
CA GLY A 90 -3.68 14.84 2.95
C GLY A 90 -3.44 16.25 2.43
N VAL A 91 -2.50 16.95 3.05
CA VAL A 91 -2.16 18.35 2.73
C VAL A 91 -1.64 18.46 1.29
N ASP A 92 -0.70 17.61 0.91
CA ASP A 92 -0.14 17.61 -0.45
C ASP A 92 -1.15 17.13 -1.50
N ARG A 93 -2.01 16.18 -1.13
CA ARG A 93 -3.03 15.68 -2.07
C ARG A 93 -4.05 16.76 -2.42
N ASP A 94 -4.40 17.62 -1.47
CA ASP A 94 -5.33 18.73 -1.72
C ASP A 94 -4.75 19.70 -2.77
N GLN A 95 -3.44 19.93 -2.75
CA GLN A 95 -2.75 20.74 -3.78
C GLN A 95 -2.80 20.09 -5.16
N GLU A 96 -2.48 18.79 -5.28
CA GLU A 96 -2.57 18.07 -6.56
C GLU A 96 -4.01 18.09 -7.14
N VAL A 97 -5.02 17.92 -6.28
CA VAL A 97 -6.42 17.94 -6.70
C VAL A 97 -6.84 19.34 -7.18
N LEU A 98 -6.39 20.39 -6.49
CA LEU A 98 -6.65 21.77 -6.88
C LEU A 98 -5.99 22.13 -8.22
N ASP A 99 -4.71 21.80 -8.40
CA ASP A 99 -3.99 22.03 -9.67
C ASP A 99 -4.68 21.30 -10.83
N ALA A 100 -5.02 20.02 -10.67
CA ALA A 100 -5.74 19.26 -11.69
C ALA A 100 -7.11 19.87 -12.04
N ARG A 101 -7.88 20.31 -11.04
CA ARG A 101 -9.17 20.97 -11.24
C ARG A 101 -9.02 22.30 -11.97
N LEU A 102 -8.05 23.12 -11.59
CA LEU A 102 -7.79 24.41 -12.22
C LEU A 102 -7.38 24.24 -13.68
N ARG A 103 -6.47 23.31 -13.98
CA ARG A 103 -6.06 22.99 -15.36
C ARG A 103 -7.24 22.53 -16.22
N ALA A 104 -8.10 21.67 -15.68
CA ALA A 104 -9.29 21.22 -16.38
C ALA A 104 -10.20 22.41 -16.74
N ARG A 105 -10.46 23.32 -15.78
CA ARG A 105 -11.28 24.52 -16.02
C ARG A 105 -10.66 25.50 -17.01
N LEU A 106 -9.35 25.70 -16.96
CA LEU A 106 -8.66 26.56 -17.94
C LEU A 106 -8.78 26.00 -19.37
N GLY A 107 -8.78 24.68 -19.53
CA GLY A 107 -8.98 24.03 -20.83
C GLY A 107 -10.39 24.18 -21.42
N GLU A 108 -11.38 24.52 -20.59
CA GLU A 108 -12.77 24.77 -21.02
C GLU A 108 -12.97 26.21 -21.52
N LEU A 109 -11.99 27.11 -21.32
CA LEU A 109 -12.10 28.51 -21.74
C LEU A 109 -11.88 28.65 -23.27
N PRO A 110 -12.64 29.55 -23.94
CA PRO A 110 -12.37 29.90 -25.33
C PRO A 110 -10.94 30.44 -25.48
N ARG A 111 -10.21 29.98 -26.50
CA ARG A 111 -8.91 30.56 -26.81
C ARG A 111 -9.09 31.96 -27.40
N PRO A 112 -8.25 32.93 -27.01
CA PRO A 112 -8.24 34.25 -27.63
C PRO A 112 -7.84 34.19 -29.10
#